data_AF-A0A2P1QTA1-F1
#
_entry.id   AF-A0A2P1QTA1-F1
#
_cell.length_a   1.000
_cell.length_b   1.000
_cell.length_c   1.000
_cell.angle_alpha   90.00
_cell.angle_beta   90.00
_cell.angle_gamma   90.00
#
_symmetry.space_group_name_H-M   'P 1'
#
loop_
_entity.id
_entity.type
_entity.pdbx_description
1 polymer ?
#
loop_
_entity_poly.entity_id
_entity_poly.type
_entity_poly.pdbx_seq_one_letter_code
_entity_poly.pdbx_strand_id
1 'polypeptide(L)'
;MKILAKFGTEKTGYYTNRLIEDTLEIVYHKAIKKSARDPKALRSLRDFFLSLFGKLTSRYDLIAALGDPESAQIVFDAVNKEFYIEVDYDVNSSCFDGLFELFSIPEYKERILNIVRTGFDRTIEAADDDLVNDTIFNHLGRLCVQLNDESSAEEVFKAFVFGGDPERHYEMNTVAAKLALYLTALNYQGPTDAIKDYVDYYSKSYGDDEFVLTAKYAYWWFQKNTAEALVFLNDPQKKKSLGIVASLLADLNEKRALPVLQARLKELTNPVTMEVFKEAIHRLETQQDVPRNMDRMIWMFGFRTKSELSLGNENDNVFVQRANEISKTDLGIVYEVDDSTSNDL
;
A
#
# COMPACT_ATOMS: atom_id res chain seq x y z
N MET A 1 10.76 -33.54 18.10
CA MET A 1 10.44 -33.20 16.70
C MET A 1 9.14 -33.90 16.26
N LYS A 2 8.03 -33.72 17.00
CA LYS A 2 6.78 -34.51 16.81
C LYS A 2 5.49 -33.74 17.19
N ILE A 3 5.47 -32.41 17.06
CA ILE A 3 4.32 -31.58 17.50
C ILE A 3 3.63 -30.82 16.33
N LEU A 4 4.09 -30.93 15.08
CA LEU A 4 3.54 -30.10 13.98
C LEU A 4 2.63 -30.82 12.99
N ALA A 5 2.22 -32.06 13.25
CA ALA A 5 1.38 -32.83 12.31
C ALA A 5 -0.06 -32.98 12.81
N LYS A 6 -0.79 -31.88 13.09
CA LYS A 6 -2.26 -31.99 13.24
C LYS A 6 -3.06 -30.67 13.27
N PHE A 7 -2.91 -29.76 12.32
CA PHE A 7 -3.93 -28.71 12.17
C PHE A 7 -4.24 -28.44 10.70
N GLY A 8 -5.39 -28.97 10.28
CA GLY A 8 -5.99 -28.69 8.97
C GLY A 8 -7.43 -28.25 9.16
N THR A 9 -7.70 -26.99 8.83
CA THR A 9 -8.83 -26.56 8.00
C THR A 9 -8.31 -25.41 7.11
N GLU A 10 -8.67 -25.36 5.83
CA GLU A 10 -7.95 -24.59 4.80
C GLU A 10 -7.82 -23.08 5.05
N LYS A 11 -8.75 -22.46 5.80
CA LYS A 11 -8.60 -21.06 6.25
C LYS A 11 -7.70 -20.91 7.48
N THR A 12 -7.80 -21.80 8.46
CA THR A 12 -6.98 -21.69 9.69
C THR A 12 -5.52 -22.07 9.46
N GLY A 13 -5.25 -22.96 8.49
CA GLY A 13 -3.88 -23.32 8.09
C GLY A 13 -3.10 -22.15 7.51
N TYR A 14 -3.76 -21.27 6.75
CA TYR A 14 -3.14 -20.08 6.15
C TYR A 14 -2.69 -19.06 7.21
N TYR A 15 -3.60 -18.65 8.10
CA TYR A 15 -3.29 -17.74 9.20
C TYR A 15 -2.29 -18.31 10.21
N THR A 16 -2.37 -19.63 10.49
CA THR A 16 -1.43 -20.29 11.41
C THR A 16 -0.01 -20.38 10.82
N ASN A 17 0.11 -20.67 9.52
CA ASN A 17 1.42 -20.69 8.85
C ASN A 17 2.04 -19.30 8.78
N ARG A 18 1.23 -18.25 8.59
CA ARG A 18 1.72 -16.87 8.53
C ARG A 18 2.20 -16.33 9.89
N LEU A 19 1.44 -16.59 10.96
CA LEU A 19 1.87 -16.24 12.32
C LEU A 19 3.19 -16.93 12.71
N ILE A 20 3.45 -18.11 12.15
CA ILE A 20 4.73 -18.82 12.25
C ILE A 20 5.81 -18.08 11.44
N GLU A 21 5.53 -17.61 10.22
CA GLU A 21 6.46 -16.80 9.42
C GLU A 21 6.85 -15.49 10.11
N ASP A 22 5.90 -14.72 10.65
CA ASP A 22 6.17 -13.42 11.29
C ASP A 22 7.05 -13.60 12.54
N THR A 23 6.77 -14.65 13.33
CA THR A 23 7.61 -15.03 14.48
C THR A 23 9.02 -15.46 14.06
N LEU A 24 9.15 -16.08 12.88
CA LEU A 24 10.41 -16.56 12.35
C LEU A 24 11.22 -15.47 11.64
N GLU A 25 10.61 -14.37 11.22
CA GLU A 25 11.29 -13.30 10.50
C GLU A 25 12.45 -12.68 11.31
N ILE A 26 12.23 -12.42 12.60
CA ILE A 26 13.28 -11.94 13.51
C ILE A 26 14.41 -12.98 13.64
N VAL A 27 14.06 -14.27 13.62
CA VAL A 27 15.02 -15.37 13.70
C VAL A 27 15.81 -15.49 12.40
N TYR A 28 15.17 -15.31 11.25
CA TYR A 28 15.79 -15.35 9.93
C TYR A 28 16.77 -14.19 9.75
N HIS A 29 16.37 -12.95 10.06
CA HIS A 29 17.29 -11.81 9.97
C HIS A 29 18.52 -11.96 10.89
N LYS A 30 18.36 -12.57 12.06
CA LYS A 30 19.50 -12.93 12.93
C LYS A 30 20.38 -14.03 12.31
N ALA A 31 19.78 -15.04 11.69
CA ALA A 31 20.50 -16.11 11.00
C ALA A 31 21.29 -15.59 9.78
N ILE A 32 20.69 -14.71 8.97
CA ILE A 32 21.33 -14.05 7.83
C ILE A 32 22.58 -13.30 8.29
N LYS A 33 22.46 -12.44 9.31
CA LYS A 33 23.59 -11.69 9.88
C LYS A 33 24.73 -12.59 10.36
N LYS A 34 24.40 -13.76 10.93
CA LYS A 34 25.40 -14.74 11.42
C LYS A 34 26.07 -15.51 10.29
N SER A 35 25.35 -15.75 9.20
CA SER A 35 25.76 -16.60 8.07
C SER A 35 26.39 -15.83 6.91
N ALA A 36 26.41 -14.50 6.94
CA ALA A 36 26.83 -13.59 5.86
C ALA A 36 28.24 -13.84 5.27
N ARG A 37 29.06 -14.71 5.86
CA ARG A 37 30.42 -15.04 5.40
C ARG A 37 30.65 -16.52 5.13
N ASP A 38 29.64 -17.38 5.27
CA ASP A 38 29.72 -18.82 4.97
C ASP A 38 28.90 -19.16 3.72
N PRO A 39 29.55 -19.41 2.57
CA PRO A 39 28.87 -19.75 1.32
C PRO A 39 27.93 -20.96 1.43
N LYS A 40 28.26 -21.93 2.29
CA LYS A 40 27.42 -23.13 2.47
C LYS A 40 26.14 -22.77 3.25
N ALA A 41 26.28 -21.95 4.29
CA ALA A 41 25.13 -21.47 5.06
C ALA A 41 24.21 -20.56 4.22
N LEU A 42 24.78 -19.67 3.39
CA LEU A 42 24.01 -18.84 2.46
C LEU A 42 23.20 -19.70 1.47
N ARG A 43 23.82 -20.71 0.87
CA ARG A 43 23.11 -21.65 -0.02
C ARG A 43 21.97 -22.37 0.71
N SER A 44 22.21 -22.90 1.91
CA SER A 44 21.16 -23.58 2.67
C SER A 44 20.00 -22.67 3.07
N LEU A 45 20.27 -21.41 3.41
CA LEU A 45 19.22 -20.42 3.70
C LEU A 45 18.41 -20.09 2.45
N ARG A 46 19.08 -19.90 1.31
CA ARG A 46 18.42 -19.63 0.03
C ARG A 46 17.53 -20.80 -0.40
N ASP A 47 18.05 -22.02 -0.38
CA ASP A 47 17.27 -23.22 -0.71
C ASP A 47 16.02 -23.30 0.19
N PHE A 48 16.19 -23.02 1.48
CA PHE A 48 15.10 -23.00 2.45
C PHE A 48 14.04 -21.93 2.11
N PHE A 49 14.43 -20.69 1.79
CA PHE A 49 13.51 -19.61 1.45
C PHE A 49 12.81 -19.81 0.09
N LEU A 50 13.44 -20.55 -0.83
CA LEU A 50 12.82 -20.97 -2.09
C LEU A 50 11.81 -22.11 -1.89
N SER A 51 12.03 -22.97 -0.90
CA SER A 51 11.30 -24.25 -0.75
C SER A 51 10.43 -24.35 0.51
N LEU A 52 9.91 -23.24 1.05
CA LEU A 52 9.13 -23.26 2.29
C LEU A 52 7.99 -24.30 2.23
N PHE A 53 7.85 -25.06 3.33
CA PHE A 53 7.02 -26.26 3.45
C PHE A 53 5.59 -26.11 2.93
N GLY A 54 5.29 -26.64 1.73
CA GLY A 54 3.94 -26.92 1.21
C GLY A 54 2.99 -25.71 1.07
N LYS A 55 2.47 -25.45 -0.13
CA LYS A 55 1.52 -24.34 -0.43
C LYS A 55 1.97 -22.91 -0.02
N LEU A 56 3.11 -22.71 0.64
CA LEU A 56 3.66 -21.40 0.99
C LEU A 56 4.48 -20.84 -0.17
N THR A 57 4.38 -19.52 -0.38
CA THR A 57 5.09 -18.80 -1.45
C THR A 57 6.56 -18.58 -1.09
N SER A 58 7.43 -18.56 -2.10
CA SER A 58 8.86 -18.27 -1.89
C SER A 58 9.05 -16.86 -1.31
N ARG A 59 9.97 -16.70 -0.35
CA ARG A 59 10.26 -15.42 0.35
C ARG A 59 11.46 -14.70 -0.26
N TYR A 60 11.22 -13.99 -1.37
CA TYR A 60 12.27 -13.32 -2.12
C TYR A 60 12.86 -12.09 -1.40
N ASP A 61 12.10 -11.49 -0.49
CA ASP A 61 12.55 -10.46 0.45
C ASP A 61 13.68 -10.98 1.36
N LEU A 62 13.52 -12.19 1.91
CA LEU A 62 14.54 -12.83 2.74
C LEU A 62 15.74 -13.32 1.91
N ILE A 63 15.52 -13.69 0.65
CA ILE A 63 16.61 -13.99 -0.29
C ILE A 63 17.40 -12.72 -0.60
N ALA A 64 16.72 -11.60 -0.90
CA ALA A 64 17.35 -10.30 -1.12
C ALA A 64 18.22 -9.87 0.07
N ALA A 65 17.74 -10.08 1.30
CA ALA A 65 18.46 -9.74 2.53
C ALA A 65 19.79 -10.51 2.71
N LEU A 66 20.03 -11.61 1.97
CA LEU A 66 21.33 -12.29 1.94
C LEU A 66 22.42 -11.41 1.29
N GLY A 67 22.03 -10.53 0.37
CA GLY A 67 22.88 -9.48 -0.21
C GLY A 67 23.98 -9.95 -1.16
N ASP A 68 24.11 -11.25 -1.43
CA ASP A 68 25.09 -11.80 -2.36
C ASP A 68 24.57 -11.79 -3.83
N PRO A 69 25.48 -11.77 -4.84
CA PRO A 69 25.08 -11.66 -6.25
C PRO A 69 24.13 -12.75 -6.76
N GLU A 70 24.26 -13.99 -6.26
CA GLU A 70 23.40 -15.09 -6.69
C GLU A 70 21.97 -14.89 -6.15
N SER A 71 21.85 -14.44 -4.90
CA SER A 71 20.55 -14.10 -4.30
C SER A 71 19.91 -12.89 -4.98
N ALA A 72 20.67 -11.86 -5.33
CA ALA A 72 20.16 -10.71 -6.08
C ALA A 72 19.63 -11.11 -7.45
N GLN A 73 20.37 -11.96 -8.19
CA GLN A 73 19.93 -12.44 -9.50
C GLN A 73 18.63 -13.24 -9.43
N ILE A 74 18.45 -14.08 -8.40
CA ILE A 74 17.20 -14.83 -8.18
C ILE A 74 16.00 -13.90 -8.01
N VAL A 75 16.17 -12.82 -7.24
CA VAL A 75 15.11 -11.82 -7.03
C VAL A 75 14.78 -11.09 -8.33
N PHE A 76 15.80 -10.70 -9.11
CA PHE A 76 15.57 -10.08 -10.41
C PHE A 76 14.86 -11.01 -11.40
N ASP A 77 15.22 -12.30 -11.43
CA ASP A 77 14.58 -13.30 -12.28
C ASP A 77 13.13 -13.54 -11.85
N ALA A 78 12.87 -13.54 -10.54
CA ALA A 78 11.52 -13.65 -10.00
C ALA A 78 10.64 -12.47 -10.40
N VAL A 79 11.09 -11.23 -10.17
CA VAL A 79 10.36 -10.02 -10.62
C VAL A 79 10.12 -10.05 -12.13
N ASN A 80 11.14 -10.45 -12.90
CA ASN A 80 11.02 -10.56 -14.34
C ASN A 80 9.91 -11.54 -14.75
N LYS A 81 9.74 -12.65 -14.01
CA LYS A 81 8.67 -13.62 -14.24
C LYS A 81 7.31 -13.05 -13.84
N GLU A 82 7.22 -12.35 -12.71
CA GLU A 82 5.96 -11.77 -12.23
C GLU A 82 5.34 -10.80 -13.23
N PHE A 83 6.14 -10.02 -13.98
CA PHE A 83 5.62 -9.12 -15.02
C PHE A 83 4.79 -9.80 -16.12
N TYR A 84 4.90 -11.12 -16.28
CA TYR A 84 4.16 -11.89 -17.28
C TYR A 84 3.07 -12.77 -16.66
N ILE A 85 2.70 -12.52 -15.41
CA ILE A 85 1.62 -13.25 -14.74
C ILE A 85 0.27 -12.64 -15.12
N GLU A 86 -0.64 -13.49 -15.57
CA GLU A 86 -2.03 -13.10 -15.89
C GLU A 86 -2.79 -12.69 -14.62
N VAL A 87 -3.81 -11.85 -14.75
CA VAL A 87 -4.55 -11.25 -13.62
C VAL A 87 -5.15 -12.30 -12.65
N ASP A 88 -5.48 -13.50 -13.14
CA ASP A 88 -6.14 -14.56 -12.36
C ASP A 88 -5.19 -15.34 -11.43
N TYR A 89 -3.89 -15.07 -11.50
CA TYR A 89 -2.87 -15.75 -10.71
C TYR A 89 -2.30 -14.88 -9.60
N ASP A 90 -2.03 -15.52 -8.46
CA ASP A 90 -1.42 -14.86 -7.31
C ASP A 90 -0.03 -14.32 -7.63
N VAL A 91 0.14 -13.01 -7.50
CA VAL A 91 1.43 -12.32 -7.61
C VAL A 91 2.24 -12.58 -6.35
N ASN A 92 3.46 -13.12 -6.50
CA ASN A 92 4.40 -13.24 -5.39
C ASN A 92 5.04 -11.88 -5.07
N SER A 93 4.29 -11.11 -4.28
CA SER A 93 4.63 -9.74 -3.84
C SER A 93 6.00 -9.62 -3.16
N SER A 94 6.51 -10.70 -2.55
CA SER A 94 7.80 -10.68 -1.86
C SER A 94 8.99 -10.39 -2.78
N CYS A 95 8.88 -10.64 -4.09
CA CYS A 95 9.96 -10.30 -5.02
C CYS A 95 10.10 -8.79 -5.24
N PHE A 96 8.98 -8.06 -5.23
CA PHE A 96 8.98 -6.60 -5.27
C PHE A 96 9.50 -6.01 -3.96
N ASP A 97 9.09 -6.56 -2.81
CA ASP A 97 9.67 -6.19 -1.50
C ASP A 97 11.19 -6.48 -1.47
N GLY A 98 11.64 -7.56 -2.12
CA GLY A 98 13.07 -7.86 -2.31
C GLY A 98 13.85 -6.82 -3.13
N LEU A 99 13.21 -6.11 -4.08
CA LEU A 99 13.86 -5.00 -4.77
C LEU A 99 14.18 -3.85 -3.83
N PHE A 100 13.28 -3.54 -2.89
CA PHE A 100 13.51 -2.52 -1.87
C PHE A 100 14.70 -2.88 -0.97
N GLU A 101 14.77 -4.13 -0.51
CA GLU A 101 15.90 -4.63 0.27
C GLU A 101 17.24 -4.50 -0.49
N LEU A 102 17.27 -4.92 -1.76
CA LEU A 102 18.46 -4.82 -2.61
C LEU A 102 18.87 -3.37 -2.92
N PHE A 103 17.96 -2.41 -2.84
CA PHE A 103 18.26 -1.00 -3.12
C PHE A 103 19.25 -0.39 -2.14
N SER A 104 19.38 -0.97 -0.94
CA SER A 104 20.42 -0.60 0.02
C SER A 104 21.85 -0.88 -0.49
N ILE A 105 22.00 -1.73 -1.52
CA ILE A 105 23.27 -2.13 -2.12
C ILE A 105 23.57 -1.24 -3.34
N PRO A 106 24.63 -0.41 -3.31
CA PRO A 106 24.89 0.58 -4.37
C PRO A 106 24.99 0.01 -5.80
N GLU A 107 25.51 -1.21 -5.94
CA GLU A 107 25.67 -1.88 -7.23
C GLU A 107 24.34 -2.12 -7.97
N TYR A 108 23.24 -2.29 -7.22
CA TYR A 108 21.96 -2.67 -7.80
C TYR A 108 20.99 -1.50 -8.01
N LYS A 109 21.31 -0.31 -7.50
CA LYS A 109 20.39 0.84 -7.50
C LYS A 109 19.86 1.19 -8.88
N GLU A 110 20.75 1.44 -9.85
CA GLU A 110 20.33 1.81 -11.21
C GLU A 110 19.50 0.72 -11.90
N ARG A 111 19.86 -0.55 -11.69
CA ARG A 111 19.09 -1.68 -12.22
C ARG A 111 17.68 -1.72 -11.63
N ILE A 112 17.55 -1.53 -10.31
CA ILE A 112 16.26 -1.50 -9.62
C ILE A 112 15.41 -0.33 -10.10
N LEU A 113 15.97 0.88 -10.18
CA LEU A 113 15.25 2.05 -10.70
C LEU A 113 14.76 1.82 -12.13
N ASN A 114 15.59 1.24 -13.00
CA ASN A 114 15.20 0.90 -14.36
C ASN A 114 14.07 -0.15 -14.39
N ILE A 115 14.14 -1.18 -13.54
CA ILE A 115 13.07 -2.19 -13.42
C ILE A 115 11.74 -1.54 -13.02
N VAL A 116 11.76 -0.66 -12.01
CA VAL A 116 10.54 -0.02 -11.50
C VAL A 116 9.94 0.93 -12.54
N ARG A 117 10.77 1.77 -13.17
CA ARG A 117 10.30 2.75 -14.19
C ARG A 117 9.75 2.08 -15.45
N THR A 118 10.35 0.98 -15.89
CA THR A 118 9.89 0.24 -17.09
C THR A 118 8.83 -0.82 -16.77
N GLY A 119 8.61 -1.14 -15.50
CA GLY A 119 7.73 -2.24 -15.09
C GLY A 119 6.28 -2.06 -15.52
N PHE A 120 5.77 -0.82 -15.54
CA PHE A 120 4.41 -0.53 -15.97
C PHE A 120 4.20 -0.92 -17.43
N ASP A 121 5.03 -0.39 -18.33
CA ASP A 121 4.96 -0.70 -19.77
C ASP A 121 5.10 -2.20 -20.03
N ARG A 122 6.04 -2.86 -19.33
CA ARG A 122 6.24 -4.31 -19.46
C ARG A 122 5.03 -5.13 -19.05
N THR A 123 4.34 -4.70 -17.99
CA THR A 123 3.12 -5.39 -17.51
C THR A 123 1.97 -5.17 -18.49
N ILE A 124 1.87 -4.00 -19.11
CA ILE A 124 0.90 -3.71 -20.18
C ILE A 124 1.18 -4.56 -21.41
N GLU A 125 2.43 -4.58 -21.89
CA GLU A 125 2.86 -5.36 -23.06
C GLU A 125 2.61 -6.87 -22.87
N ALA A 126 2.73 -7.38 -21.65
CA ALA A 126 2.51 -8.79 -21.36
C ALA A 126 1.03 -9.20 -21.37
N ALA A 127 0.11 -8.26 -21.18
CA ALA A 127 -1.33 -8.55 -21.03
C ALA A 127 -2.10 -8.59 -22.35
N ASP A 128 -1.47 -8.25 -23.48
CA ASP A 128 -2.04 -8.26 -24.86
C ASP A 128 -3.51 -7.80 -24.92
N ASP A 129 -3.79 -6.65 -24.29
CA ASP A 129 -5.08 -5.93 -24.16
C ASP A 129 -6.19 -6.50 -23.25
N ASP A 130 -6.15 -7.76 -22.80
CA ASP A 130 -7.34 -8.35 -22.18
C ASP A 130 -7.50 -8.06 -20.67
N LEU A 131 -6.49 -8.25 -19.81
CA LEU A 131 -6.57 -7.88 -18.38
C LEU A 131 -5.16 -7.67 -17.76
N VAL A 132 -4.84 -6.44 -17.38
CA VAL A 132 -3.55 -6.09 -16.75
C VAL A 132 -3.59 -6.34 -15.24
N ASN A 133 -2.53 -6.94 -14.68
CA ASN A 133 -2.47 -7.26 -13.26
C ASN A 133 -2.31 -6.00 -12.38
N ASP A 134 -3.38 -5.62 -11.67
CA ASP A 134 -3.45 -4.43 -10.80
C ASP A 134 -2.52 -4.52 -9.58
N THR A 135 -2.27 -5.73 -9.08
CA THR A 135 -1.39 -5.94 -7.93
C THR A 135 0.05 -5.56 -8.27
N ILE A 136 0.52 -5.88 -9.49
CA ILE A 136 1.84 -5.46 -9.97
C ILE A 136 1.92 -3.94 -10.08
N PHE A 137 0.88 -3.29 -10.60
CA PHE A 137 0.82 -1.83 -10.70
C PHE A 137 0.94 -1.16 -9.32
N ASN A 138 0.24 -1.67 -8.31
CA ASN A 138 0.34 -1.13 -6.96
C ASN A 138 1.77 -1.28 -6.40
N HIS A 139 2.41 -2.44 -6.59
CA HIS A 139 3.78 -2.67 -6.12
C HIS A 139 4.79 -1.74 -6.79
N LEU A 140 4.68 -1.55 -8.10
CA LEU A 140 5.56 -0.63 -8.84
C LEU A 140 5.39 0.81 -8.34
N GLY A 141 4.16 1.30 -8.22
CA GLY A 141 3.89 2.64 -7.71
C GLY A 141 4.37 2.85 -6.27
N ARG A 142 4.16 1.85 -5.41
CA ARG A 142 4.67 1.84 -4.04
C ARG A 142 6.19 1.88 -4.00
N LEU A 143 6.87 1.08 -4.83
CA LEU A 143 8.33 1.07 -4.92
C LEU A 143 8.86 2.43 -5.36
N CYS A 144 8.25 3.11 -6.33
CA CYS A 144 8.63 4.48 -6.69
C CYS A 144 8.69 5.42 -5.48
N VAL A 145 7.67 5.34 -4.60
CA VAL A 145 7.60 6.15 -3.37
C VAL A 145 8.64 5.70 -2.35
N GLN A 146 8.74 4.40 -2.06
CA GLN A 146 9.68 3.86 -1.07
C GLN A 146 11.14 4.11 -1.42
N LEU A 147 11.46 4.08 -2.72
CA LEU A 147 12.81 4.35 -3.24
C LEU A 147 13.10 5.86 -3.34
N ASN A 148 12.12 6.72 -3.06
CA ASN A 148 12.17 8.16 -3.21
C ASN A 148 12.65 8.59 -4.61
N ASP A 149 12.12 7.91 -5.63
CA ASP A 149 12.50 8.13 -7.02
C ASP A 149 11.60 9.16 -7.70
N GLU A 150 11.80 10.45 -7.41
CA GLU A 150 11.02 11.55 -8.02
C GLU A 150 11.05 11.53 -9.56
N SER A 151 12.09 10.94 -10.17
CA SER A 151 12.19 10.83 -11.64
C SER A 151 11.16 9.86 -12.24
N SER A 152 10.54 9.01 -11.42
CA SER A 152 9.47 8.09 -11.86
C SER A 152 8.07 8.72 -11.91
N ALA A 153 7.95 10.01 -11.55
CA ALA A 153 6.64 10.66 -11.45
C ALA A 153 5.87 10.66 -12.79
N GLU A 154 6.56 10.79 -13.92
CA GLU A 154 5.93 10.75 -15.23
C GLU A 154 5.43 9.35 -15.60
N GLU A 155 6.19 8.31 -15.27
CA GLU A 155 5.82 6.91 -15.47
C GLU A 155 4.62 6.53 -14.60
N VAL A 156 4.62 6.95 -13.33
CA VAL A 156 3.47 6.74 -12.43
C VAL A 156 2.24 7.50 -12.93
N PHE A 157 2.39 8.69 -13.51
CA PHE A 157 1.28 9.44 -14.09
C PHE A 157 0.72 8.75 -15.34
N LYS A 158 1.58 8.25 -16.23
CA LYS A 158 1.14 7.44 -17.39
C LYS A 158 0.39 6.19 -16.95
N ALA A 159 0.90 5.48 -15.94
CA ALA A 159 0.25 4.32 -15.36
C ALA A 159 -1.11 4.67 -14.72
N PHE A 160 -1.21 5.81 -14.05
CA PHE A 160 -2.49 6.34 -13.54
C PHE A 160 -3.48 6.58 -14.68
N VAL A 161 -3.08 7.26 -15.76
CA VAL A 161 -3.95 7.52 -16.92
C VAL A 161 -4.42 6.22 -17.56
N PHE A 162 -3.52 5.25 -17.74
CA PHE A 162 -3.86 3.93 -18.28
C PHE A 162 -4.84 3.17 -17.37
N GLY A 163 -4.54 3.08 -16.08
CA GLY A 163 -5.30 2.29 -15.12
C GLY A 163 -6.62 2.95 -14.71
N GLY A 164 -6.74 4.26 -14.86
CA GLY A 164 -7.94 5.04 -14.53
C GLY A 164 -8.93 5.18 -15.69
N ASP A 165 -8.68 4.53 -16.82
CA ASP A 165 -9.63 4.49 -17.93
C ASP A 165 -10.91 3.74 -17.52
N PRO A 166 -12.12 4.31 -17.73
CA PRO A 166 -13.40 3.68 -17.41
C PRO A 166 -13.64 2.27 -17.97
N GLU A 167 -12.93 1.88 -19.04
CA GLU A 167 -13.02 0.55 -19.64
C GLU A 167 -12.20 -0.50 -18.88
N ARG A 168 -11.35 -0.10 -17.92
CA ARG A 168 -10.58 -1.03 -17.08
C ARG A 168 -11.44 -1.65 -15.99
N HIS A 169 -11.01 -2.83 -15.53
CA HIS A 169 -11.68 -3.54 -14.43
C HIS A 169 -11.57 -2.77 -13.10
N TYR A 170 -12.46 -3.10 -12.17
CA TYR A 170 -12.67 -2.34 -10.94
C TYR A 170 -11.42 -2.24 -10.05
N GLU A 171 -10.65 -3.32 -9.95
CA GLU A 171 -9.45 -3.40 -9.13
C GLU A 171 -8.35 -2.48 -9.70
N MET A 172 -8.16 -2.47 -11.02
CA MET A 172 -7.23 -1.54 -11.68
C MET A 172 -7.64 -0.09 -11.45
N ASN A 173 -8.93 0.23 -11.54
CA ASN A 173 -9.42 1.58 -11.22
C ASN A 173 -9.12 1.96 -9.77
N THR A 174 -9.28 1.02 -8.83
CA THR A 174 -8.92 1.25 -7.42
C THR A 174 -7.43 1.50 -7.24
N VAL A 175 -6.57 0.75 -7.96
CA VAL A 175 -5.12 0.96 -7.96
C VAL A 175 -4.74 2.29 -8.61
N ALA A 176 -5.43 2.73 -9.65
CA ALA A 176 -5.20 4.04 -10.26
C ALA A 176 -5.37 5.18 -9.24
N ALA A 177 -6.37 5.13 -8.36
CA ALA A 177 -6.50 6.11 -7.29
C ALA A 177 -5.27 6.14 -6.36
N LYS A 178 -4.67 4.99 -6.05
CA LYS A 178 -3.41 4.92 -5.29
C LYS A 178 -2.24 5.49 -6.07
N LEU A 179 -2.14 5.23 -7.38
CA LEU A 179 -1.10 5.85 -8.23
C LEU A 179 -1.21 7.38 -8.20
N ALA A 180 -2.43 7.93 -8.28
CA ALA A 180 -2.65 9.38 -8.11
C ALA A 180 -2.18 9.88 -6.74
N LEU A 181 -2.43 9.13 -5.66
CA LEU A 181 -1.90 9.45 -4.34
C LEU A 181 -0.36 9.41 -4.31
N TYR A 182 0.27 8.40 -4.92
CA TYR A 182 1.72 8.26 -4.98
C TYR A 182 2.40 9.42 -5.69
N LEU A 183 1.78 9.99 -6.73
CA LEU A 183 2.29 11.21 -7.38
C LEU A 183 2.49 12.37 -6.40
N THR A 184 1.66 12.46 -5.35
CA THR A 184 1.83 13.50 -4.32
C THR A 184 3.15 13.36 -3.55
N ALA A 185 3.72 12.16 -3.52
CA ALA A 185 5.02 11.87 -2.92
C ALA A 185 6.20 11.99 -3.90
N LEU A 186 5.96 12.00 -5.20
CA LEU A 186 7.03 12.00 -6.20
C LEU A 186 7.31 13.40 -6.75
N ASN A 187 6.91 14.43 -6.01
CA ASN A 187 7.11 15.84 -6.38
C ASN A 187 6.58 16.18 -7.80
N TYR A 188 5.51 15.49 -8.22
CA TYR A 188 4.93 15.67 -9.56
C TYR A 188 4.48 17.12 -9.80
N GLN A 189 4.91 17.71 -10.92
CA GLN A 189 4.60 19.09 -11.33
C GLN A 189 3.82 19.16 -12.65
N GLY A 190 3.37 18.02 -13.17
CA GLY A 190 2.65 17.94 -14.44
C GLY A 190 1.15 18.26 -14.31
N PRO A 191 0.38 18.08 -15.40
CA PRO A 191 -1.06 18.36 -15.41
C PRO A 191 -1.84 17.42 -14.47
N THR A 192 -2.91 17.94 -13.87
CA THR A 192 -3.80 17.19 -12.97
C THR A 192 -5.21 16.99 -13.53
N ASP A 193 -5.46 17.40 -14.77
CA ASP A 193 -6.79 17.32 -15.40
C ASP A 193 -7.30 15.87 -15.46
N ALA A 194 -6.42 14.91 -15.77
CA ALA A 194 -6.77 13.50 -15.77
C ALA A 194 -7.22 13.00 -14.38
N ILE A 195 -6.63 13.53 -13.29
CA ILE A 195 -7.04 13.18 -11.92
C ILE A 195 -8.43 13.76 -11.64
N LYS A 196 -8.68 14.99 -12.09
CA LYS A 196 -9.99 15.63 -11.97
C LYS A 196 -11.06 14.86 -12.74
N ASP A 197 -10.79 14.50 -13.99
CA ASP A 197 -11.73 13.78 -14.86
C ASP A 197 -12.07 12.40 -14.29
N TYR A 198 -11.06 11.69 -13.77
CA TYR A 198 -11.24 10.44 -13.03
C TYR A 198 -12.19 10.64 -11.84
N VAL A 199 -11.91 11.64 -10.99
CA VAL A 199 -12.73 11.96 -9.82
C VAL A 199 -14.17 12.27 -10.21
N ASP A 200 -14.39 13.09 -11.24
CA ASP A 200 -15.71 13.51 -11.70
C ASP A 200 -16.51 12.34 -12.30
N TYR A 201 -15.83 11.42 -12.99
CA TYR A 201 -16.45 10.22 -13.54
C TYR A 201 -16.92 9.28 -12.42
N TYR A 202 -16.00 8.85 -11.54
CA TYR A 202 -16.31 7.85 -10.52
C TYR A 202 -17.19 8.38 -9.39
N SER A 203 -17.15 9.69 -9.10
CA SER A 203 -18.05 10.30 -8.10
C SER A 203 -19.54 10.12 -8.46
N LYS A 204 -19.89 9.90 -9.73
CA LYS A 204 -21.30 9.69 -10.15
C LYS A 204 -21.87 8.37 -9.67
N SER A 205 -21.05 7.32 -9.63
CA SER A 205 -21.49 5.94 -9.34
C SER A 205 -21.04 5.45 -7.98
N TYR A 206 -19.87 5.91 -7.52
CA TYR A 206 -19.21 5.45 -6.28
C TYR A 206 -19.17 6.53 -5.20
N GLY A 207 -19.60 7.76 -5.52
CA GLY A 207 -19.82 8.84 -4.55
C GLY A 207 -18.61 9.11 -3.65
N ASP A 208 -18.73 8.66 -2.39
CA ASP A 208 -17.79 8.92 -1.31
C ASP A 208 -16.93 7.68 -0.94
N ASP A 209 -16.86 6.69 -1.83
CA ASP A 209 -16.04 5.50 -1.65
C ASP A 209 -14.54 5.84 -1.53
N GLU A 210 -13.82 4.98 -0.80
CA GLU A 210 -12.42 5.17 -0.40
C GLU A 210 -11.48 5.49 -1.56
N PHE A 211 -11.61 4.80 -2.70
CA PHE A 211 -10.74 5.03 -3.84
C PHE A 211 -11.03 6.38 -4.52
N VAL A 212 -12.29 6.81 -4.59
CA VAL A 212 -12.66 8.14 -5.10
C VAL A 212 -12.09 9.22 -4.19
N LEU A 213 -12.20 9.03 -2.88
CA LEU A 213 -11.67 9.96 -1.88
C LEU A 213 -10.13 9.99 -1.86
N THR A 214 -9.47 8.87 -2.16
CA THR A 214 -8.02 8.79 -2.36
C THR A 214 -7.59 9.62 -3.57
N ALA A 215 -8.28 9.51 -4.71
CA ALA A 215 -8.01 10.35 -5.87
C ALA A 215 -8.33 11.84 -5.62
N LYS A 216 -9.42 12.14 -4.88
CA LYS A 216 -9.76 13.51 -4.44
C LYS A 216 -8.68 14.09 -3.53
N TYR A 217 -8.12 13.31 -2.60
CA TYR A 217 -6.98 13.73 -1.79
C TYR A 217 -5.86 14.22 -2.70
N ALA A 218 -5.47 13.42 -3.70
CA ALA A 218 -4.39 13.77 -4.61
C ALA A 218 -4.70 15.05 -5.38
N TYR A 219 -5.90 15.16 -5.96
CA TYR A 219 -6.32 16.34 -6.68
C TYR A 219 -6.29 17.60 -5.81
N TRP A 220 -6.92 17.56 -4.63
CA TRP A 220 -6.94 18.70 -3.71
C TRP A 220 -5.54 19.04 -3.17
N TRP A 221 -4.66 18.04 -2.99
CA TRP A 221 -3.27 18.26 -2.60
C TRP A 221 -2.50 19.07 -3.63
N PHE A 222 -2.64 18.74 -4.92
CA PHE A 222 -1.99 19.48 -6.00
C PHE A 222 -2.57 20.88 -6.15
N GLN A 223 -3.89 21.02 -6.04
CA GLN A 223 -4.58 22.31 -6.15
C GLN A 223 -4.51 23.18 -4.88
N LYS A 224 -3.96 22.64 -3.78
CA LYS A 224 -4.01 23.26 -2.44
C LYS A 224 -5.43 23.69 -2.04
N ASN A 225 -6.44 22.92 -2.47
CA ASN A 225 -7.85 23.28 -2.33
C ASN A 225 -8.42 22.82 -0.99
N THR A 226 -8.01 23.50 0.09
CA THR A 226 -8.53 23.22 1.44
C THR A 226 -9.99 23.65 1.61
N ALA A 227 -10.47 24.60 0.80
CA ALA A 227 -11.83 25.11 0.89
C ALA A 227 -12.87 24.02 0.54
N GLU A 228 -12.70 23.33 -0.58
CA GLU A 228 -13.61 22.26 -0.99
C GLU A 228 -13.55 21.07 -0.03
N ALA A 229 -12.34 20.68 0.41
CA ALA A 229 -12.15 19.62 1.41
C ALA A 229 -12.86 19.96 2.75
N LEU A 230 -12.81 21.22 3.19
CA LEU A 230 -13.54 21.68 4.38
C LEU A 230 -15.06 21.62 4.19
N VAL A 231 -15.57 22.04 3.02
CA VAL A 231 -17.02 21.93 2.72
C VAL A 231 -17.46 20.48 2.78
N PHE A 232 -16.69 19.58 2.18
CA PHE A 232 -16.97 18.14 2.20
C PHE A 232 -16.99 17.59 3.64
N LEU A 233 -15.96 17.89 4.43
CA LEU A 233 -15.85 17.38 5.81
C LEU A 233 -16.98 17.90 6.71
N ASN A 234 -17.45 19.12 6.48
CA ASN A 234 -18.50 19.77 7.26
C ASN A 234 -19.92 19.36 6.84
N ASP A 235 -20.08 18.64 5.73
CA ASP A 235 -21.39 18.17 5.28
C ASP A 235 -21.85 16.98 6.15
N PRO A 236 -22.94 17.11 6.91
CA PRO A 236 -23.42 16.05 7.79
C PRO A 236 -23.91 14.81 7.04
N GLN A 237 -24.23 14.92 5.74
CA GLN A 237 -24.64 13.80 4.90
C GLN A 237 -23.46 12.90 4.51
N LYS A 238 -22.23 13.43 4.55
CA LYS A 238 -21.01 12.65 4.26
C LYS A 238 -20.66 11.79 5.46
N LYS A 239 -20.52 10.48 5.25
CA LYS A 239 -20.25 9.50 6.33
C LYS A 239 -19.10 8.54 6.03
N LYS A 240 -18.69 8.43 4.76
CA LYS A 240 -17.66 7.49 4.30
C LYS A 240 -16.34 8.20 4.10
N SER A 241 -15.26 7.46 4.36
CA SER A 241 -13.88 7.84 4.02
C SER A 241 -13.46 9.23 4.52
N LEU A 242 -14.04 9.67 5.64
CA LEU A 242 -13.82 11.00 6.20
C LEU A 242 -12.39 11.18 6.69
N GLY A 243 -11.71 10.10 7.07
CA GLY A 243 -10.34 10.18 7.54
C GLY A 243 -9.34 10.55 6.45
N ILE A 244 -9.61 10.19 5.19
CA ILE A 244 -8.80 10.65 4.05
C ILE A 244 -8.88 12.18 3.93
N VAL A 245 -10.08 12.75 4.07
CA VAL A 245 -10.29 14.21 4.05
C VAL A 245 -9.65 14.89 5.25
N ALA A 246 -9.80 14.31 6.45
CA ALA A 246 -9.15 14.80 7.66
C ALA A 246 -7.62 14.80 7.52
N SER A 247 -7.05 13.75 6.91
CA SER A 247 -5.62 13.63 6.65
C SER A 247 -5.14 14.67 5.67
N LEU A 248 -5.88 14.96 4.59
CA LEU A 248 -5.54 16.03 3.67
C LEU A 248 -5.47 17.39 4.38
N LEU A 249 -6.46 17.70 5.21
CA LEU A 249 -6.53 18.97 5.91
C LEU A 249 -5.40 19.10 6.94
N ALA A 250 -5.04 18.00 7.63
CA ALA A 250 -3.87 17.93 8.48
C ALA A 250 -2.57 18.10 7.67
N ASP A 251 -2.42 17.41 6.54
CA ASP A 251 -1.24 17.46 5.69
C ASP A 251 -1.06 18.82 5.01
N LEU A 252 -2.13 19.54 4.73
CA LEU A 252 -2.09 20.92 4.25
C LEU A 252 -2.03 21.95 5.38
N ASN A 253 -1.99 21.50 6.64
CA ASN A 253 -1.96 22.33 7.83
C ASN A 253 -3.11 23.36 7.93
N GLU A 254 -4.31 22.96 7.51
CA GLU A 254 -5.49 23.82 7.49
C GLU A 254 -6.12 23.95 8.89
N LYS A 255 -5.71 24.98 9.63
CA LYS A 255 -6.18 25.21 11.02
C LYS A 255 -7.69 25.42 11.14
N ARG A 256 -8.37 25.90 10.09
CA ARG A 256 -9.83 26.07 10.10
C ARG A 256 -10.59 24.74 10.23
N ALA A 257 -9.94 23.60 9.96
CA ALA A 257 -10.52 22.28 10.11
C ALA A 257 -10.71 21.86 11.57
N LEU A 258 -9.94 22.41 12.51
CA LEU A 258 -9.97 22.03 13.94
C LEU A 258 -11.38 21.99 14.54
N PRO A 259 -12.18 23.08 14.51
CA PRO A 259 -13.52 23.05 15.09
C PRO A 259 -14.46 22.06 14.40
N VAL A 260 -14.30 21.85 13.07
CA VAL A 260 -15.10 20.88 12.30
C VAL A 260 -14.76 19.45 12.72
N LEU A 261 -13.47 19.11 12.78
CA LEU A 261 -12.99 17.80 13.23
C LEU A 261 -13.43 17.50 14.66
N GLN A 262 -13.29 18.45 15.58
CA GLN A 262 -13.71 18.29 16.97
C GLN A 262 -15.22 18.11 17.13
N ALA A 263 -16.03 18.78 16.31
CA ALA A 263 -17.49 18.59 16.31
C ALA A 263 -17.85 17.20 15.78
N ARG A 264 -17.31 16.84 14.62
CA ARG A 264 -17.58 15.58 13.93
C ARG A 264 -17.12 14.37 14.72
N LEU A 265 -15.96 14.44 15.39
CA LEU A 265 -15.44 13.35 16.23
C LEU A 265 -16.44 12.89 17.30
N LYS A 266 -17.32 13.77 17.80
CA LYS A 266 -18.34 13.42 18.80
C LYS A 266 -19.47 12.56 18.24
N GLU A 267 -19.63 12.55 16.92
CA GLU A 267 -20.68 11.84 16.19
C GLU A 267 -20.18 10.52 15.58
N LEU A 268 -18.85 10.31 15.52
CA LEU A 268 -18.25 9.13 14.92
C LEU A 268 -18.41 7.90 15.81
N THR A 269 -18.61 6.74 15.20
CA THR A 269 -18.67 5.46 15.90
C THR A 269 -17.57 4.48 15.47
N ASN A 270 -17.07 4.62 14.24
CA ASN A 270 -16.00 3.79 13.72
C ASN A 270 -14.68 4.10 14.45
N PRO A 271 -14.08 3.13 15.16
CA PRO A 271 -12.90 3.36 15.98
C PRO A 271 -11.65 3.74 15.15
N VAL A 272 -11.54 3.25 13.91
CA VAL A 272 -10.44 3.61 13.00
C VAL A 272 -10.57 5.08 12.60
N THR A 273 -11.73 5.50 12.11
CA THR A 273 -12.00 6.89 11.73
C THR A 273 -11.80 7.84 12.93
N MET A 274 -12.19 7.42 14.13
CA MET A 274 -11.94 8.18 15.35
C MET A 274 -10.44 8.37 15.63
N GLU A 275 -9.61 7.34 15.48
CA GLU A 275 -8.14 7.46 15.62
C GLU A 275 -7.56 8.41 14.57
N VAL A 276 -8.04 8.34 13.33
CA VAL A 276 -7.65 9.27 12.26
C VAL A 276 -7.98 10.71 12.68
N PHE A 277 -9.20 10.97 13.16
CA PHE A 277 -9.61 12.32 13.58
C PHE A 277 -8.80 12.83 14.78
N LYS A 278 -8.48 11.98 15.75
CA LYS A 278 -7.63 12.35 16.90
C LYS A 278 -6.22 12.75 16.44
N GLU A 279 -5.62 11.98 15.53
CA GLU A 279 -4.31 12.29 14.96
C GLU A 279 -4.35 13.60 14.16
N ALA A 280 -5.37 13.81 13.32
CA ALA A 280 -5.54 15.04 12.54
C ALA A 280 -5.68 16.27 13.45
N ILE A 281 -6.50 16.19 14.52
CA ILE A 281 -6.64 17.26 15.51
C ILE A 281 -5.30 17.53 16.19
N HIS A 282 -4.62 16.49 16.69
CA HIS A 282 -3.34 16.63 17.36
C HIS A 282 -2.29 17.32 16.48
N ARG A 283 -2.17 16.90 15.22
CA ARG A 283 -1.27 17.52 14.23
C ARG A 283 -1.63 18.97 13.99
N LEU A 284 -2.91 19.27 13.75
CA LEU A 284 -3.36 20.64 13.54
C LEU A 284 -3.22 21.52 14.79
N GLU A 285 -3.16 20.98 16.00
CA GLU A 285 -2.87 21.76 17.22
C GLU A 285 -1.37 22.04 17.40
N THR A 286 -0.51 21.12 16.97
CA THR A 286 0.92 21.12 17.33
C THR A 286 1.85 21.56 16.21
N GLN A 287 1.56 21.17 14.97
CA GLN A 287 2.42 21.45 13.82
C GLN A 287 2.33 22.94 13.43
N GLN A 288 3.42 23.50 12.93
CA GLN A 288 3.44 24.90 12.49
C GLN A 288 3.29 25.03 10.97
N ASP A 289 3.81 24.06 10.22
CA ASP A 289 3.88 24.08 8.76
C ASP A 289 3.37 22.76 8.16
N VAL A 290 3.27 22.72 6.83
CA VAL A 290 3.02 21.50 6.07
C VAL A 290 4.12 20.47 6.38
N PRO A 291 3.79 19.24 6.83
CA PRO A 291 4.77 18.20 7.11
C PRO A 291 5.56 17.82 5.85
N ARG A 292 6.78 17.30 6.06
CA ARG A 292 7.58 16.73 4.97
C ARG A 292 6.84 15.54 4.37
N ASN A 293 7.19 15.22 3.13
CA ASN A 293 6.48 14.24 2.34
C ASN A 293 6.18 12.92 3.07
N MET A 294 7.20 12.25 3.62
CA MET A 294 7.04 10.97 4.34
C MET A 294 6.46 11.12 5.76
N ASP A 295 6.44 12.33 6.30
CA ASP A 295 5.84 12.61 7.61
C ASP A 295 4.34 12.89 7.49
N ARG A 296 3.79 12.95 6.27
CA ARG A 296 2.36 13.16 6.04
C ARG A 296 1.50 12.05 6.63
N MET A 297 0.36 12.44 7.16
CA MET A 297 -0.62 11.59 7.81
C MET A 297 -1.24 10.59 6.85
N ILE A 298 -1.41 10.92 5.56
CA ILE A 298 -1.98 9.99 4.58
C ILE A 298 -1.20 8.66 4.49
N TRP A 299 0.11 8.68 4.73
CA TRP A 299 0.94 7.47 4.69
C TRP A 299 0.73 6.54 5.88
N MET A 300 0.06 7.00 6.93
CA MET A 300 -0.32 6.17 8.07
C MET A 300 -1.48 5.20 7.74
N PHE A 301 -2.15 5.37 6.60
CA PHE A 301 -3.13 4.39 6.10
C PHE A 301 -2.50 3.12 5.53
N GLY A 302 -1.16 3.10 5.36
CA GLY A 302 -0.45 1.99 4.75
C GLY A 302 -0.51 1.99 3.22
N PHE A 303 0.19 1.04 2.61
CA PHE A 303 0.30 0.89 1.16
C PHE A 303 -0.43 -0.34 0.62
N ARG A 304 -0.75 -1.32 1.49
CA ARG A 304 -1.35 -2.60 1.07
C ARG A 304 -2.77 -2.43 0.53
N THR A 305 -3.12 -3.14 -0.53
CA THR A 305 -4.50 -3.19 -1.06
C THR A 305 -5.38 -4.15 -0.27
N LYS A 306 -6.70 -4.07 -0.49
CA LYS A 306 -7.66 -5.04 0.06
C LYS A 306 -7.37 -6.46 -0.43
N SER A 307 -6.98 -6.61 -1.69
CA SER A 307 -6.54 -7.88 -2.27
C SER A 307 -5.31 -8.43 -1.54
N GLU A 308 -4.28 -7.59 -1.35
CA GLU A 308 -3.08 -7.97 -0.61
C GLU A 308 -3.39 -8.40 0.84
N LEU A 309 -4.24 -7.66 1.55
CA LEU A 309 -4.63 -8.00 2.93
C LEU A 309 -5.54 -9.25 2.99
N SER A 310 -6.35 -9.50 1.96
CA SER A 310 -7.15 -10.74 1.84
C SER A 310 -6.30 -11.97 1.54
N LEU A 311 -5.18 -11.77 0.85
CA LEU A 311 -4.07 -12.71 0.74
C LEU A 311 -3.23 -12.72 2.04
N GLY A 312 -3.81 -12.27 3.14
CA GLY A 312 -3.30 -12.30 4.51
C GLY A 312 -2.15 -11.37 4.83
N ASN A 313 -1.74 -10.44 3.95
CA ASN A 313 -0.64 -9.52 4.25
C ASN A 313 -0.84 -8.79 5.58
N GLU A 314 0.25 -8.54 6.30
CA GLU A 314 0.17 -7.76 7.52
C GLU A 314 -0.39 -6.37 7.19
N ASN A 315 -1.33 -5.93 8.01
CA ASN A 315 -1.95 -4.63 7.84
C ASN A 315 -0.96 -3.54 8.28
N ASP A 316 -0.48 -2.74 7.34
CA ASP A 316 0.44 -1.63 7.57
C ASP A 316 -0.29 -0.30 7.89
N ASN A 317 -1.62 -0.34 8.06
CA ASN A 317 -2.42 0.79 8.50
C ASN A 317 -2.29 1.01 10.02
N VAL A 318 -1.61 2.09 10.39
CA VAL A 318 -1.34 2.46 11.78
C VAL A 318 -2.64 2.76 12.54
N PHE A 319 -3.67 3.30 11.89
CA PHE A 319 -4.94 3.61 12.55
C PHE A 319 -5.73 2.36 12.89
N VAL A 320 -5.70 1.34 12.03
CA VAL A 320 -6.30 0.02 12.32
C VAL A 320 -5.57 -0.64 13.48
N GLN A 321 -4.23 -0.61 13.48
CA GLN A 321 -3.43 -1.16 14.57
C GLN A 321 -3.76 -0.50 15.92
N ARG A 322 -3.80 0.83 15.97
CA ARG A 322 -4.17 1.59 17.18
C ARG A 322 -5.60 1.29 17.64
N ALA A 323 -6.55 1.19 16.71
CA ALA A 323 -7.93 0.86 17.02
C ALA A 323 -8.06 -0.56 17.63
N ASN A 324 -7.32 -1.54 17.11
CA ASN A 324 -7.26 -2.91 17.63
C ASN A 324 -6.69 -2.97 19.05
N GLU A 325 -5.62 -2.21 19.32
CA GLU A 325 -5.01 -2.14 20.66
C GLU A 325 -5.99 -1.60 21.71
N ILE A 326 -6.80 -0.60 21.35
CA ILE A 326 -7.78 0.04 22.25
C ILE A 326 -9.00 -0.88 22.45
N SER A 327 -9.50 -1.50 21.39
CA SER A 327 -10.69 -2.34 21.44
C SER A 327 -10.45 -3.71 22.08
N LYS A 328 -9.18 -4.12 22.26
CA LYS A 328 -8.76 -5.49 22.68
C LYS A 328 -9.41 -6.59 21.85
N THR A 329 -9.85 -6.25 20.64
CA THR A 329 -10.56 -7.13 19.72
C THR A 329 -9.81 -7.02 18.40
N ASP A 330 -9.53 -8.14 17.75
CA ASP A 330 -9.04 -8.11 16.38
C ASP A 330 -10.22 -7.65 15.51
N LEU A 331 -10.23 -6.37 15.13
CA LEU A 331 -11.25 -5.87 14.21
C LEU A 331 -11.04 -6.48 12.82
N GLY A 332 -9.99 -7.27 12.58
CA GLY A 332 -9.73 -7.91 11.29
C GLY A 332 -9.46 -6.88 10.20
N ILE A 333 -9.93 -7.18 8.98
CA ILE A 333 -9.90 -6.28 7.81
C ILE A 333 -11.02 -5.23 7.96
N VAL A 334 -11.02 -4.46 9.04
CA VAL A 334 -11.93 -3.32 9.23
C VAL A 334 -11.20 -2.06 8.81
N TYR A 335 -11.56 -1.56 7.62
CA TYR A 335 -11.18 -0.23 7.15
C TYR A 335 -12.15 0.82 7.69
N GLU A 336 -12.06 2.07 7.21
CA GLU A 336 -13.14 3.07 7.33
C GLU A 336 -14.41 2.60 6.61
N VAL A 337 -14.98 1.50 7.05
CA VAL A 337 -16.29 1.01 6.62
C VAL A 337 -17.28 1.70 7.54
N ASP A 338 -17.83 2.77 6.97
CA ASP A 338 -19.22 3.18 7.13
C ASP A 338 -19.80 3.26 8.56
N ASP A 339 -20.05 4.48 9.06
CA ASP A 339 -20.88 4.72 10.25
C ASP A 339 -22.39 4.49 9.99
N SER A 340 -22.81 4.12 8.77
CA SER A 340 -24.22 4.00 8.38
C SER A 340 -24.80 2.57 8.38
N THR A 341 -24.02 1.52 8.67
CA THR A 341 -24.56 0.15 8.74
C THR A 341 -24.07 -0.65 9.96
N SER A 342 -25.02 -1.07 10.81
CA SER A 342 -24.78 -2.03 11.90
C SER A 342 -24.68 -3.49 11.44
N ASN A 343 -24.56 -3.76 10.14
CA ASN A 343 -24.97 -5.05 9.56
C ASN A 343 -24.02 -5.67 8.54
N ASP A 344 -22.75 -5.25 8.51
CA ASP A 344 -21.72 -5.99 7.77
C ASP A 344 -20.69 -6.55 8.77
N LEU A 345 -21.08 -7.66 9.41
CA LEU A 345 -20.22 -8.57 10.18
C LEU A 345 -20.18 -9.95 9.50
#